data_AF-A0A7W1J9V7-F1
#
_entry.id   AF-A0A7W1J9V7-F1
#
_cell.length_a   1.000
_cell.length_b   1.000
_cell.length_c   1.000
_cell.angle_alpha   90.00
_cell.angle_beta   90.00
_cell.angle_gamma   90.00
#
_symmetry.space_group_name_H-M   'P 1'
#
loop_
_entity.id
_entity.type
_entity.pdbx_description
1 polymer ?
#
loop_
_entity_poly.entity_id
_entity_poly.type
_entity_poly.pdbx_seq_one_letter_code
_entity_poly.pdbx_strand_id
1 'polypeptide(L)'
;MGVPVMDLPDCYERWWGRIPVSHVRGDWLALSKGFDLIHSPFQVHVKRLMDIALSVGLMILALPIIVAAAIAVRVTSPGPILFKQQRVGQDGKNFTVLKFRTMVAGSEKRRPLHREERRAHHQGRRLHAHKPPR
;
A
#
# COMPACT_ATOMS: atom_id res chain seq x y z
N MET A 1 3.34 -31.61 -27.12
CA MET A 1 3.74 -32.04 -25.77
C MET A 1 4.83 -31.09 -25.30
N GLY A 2 4.46 -30.05 -24.52
CA GLY A 2 5.44 -29.09 -24.00
C GLY A 2 6.05 -29.62 -22.71
N VAL A 3 7.38 -29.66 -22.65
CA VAL A 3 8.10 -30.07 -21.43
C VAL A 3 8.17 -28.86 -20.49
N PRO A 4 7.81 -28.98 -19.20
CA PRO A 4 7.95 -27.90 -18.26
C PRO A 4 9.44 -27.64 -18.02
N VAL A 5 9.96 -26.52 -18.53
CA VAL A 5 11.30 -26.04 -18.20
C VAL A 5 11.22 -25.40 -16.81
N MET A 6 11.98 -25.96 -15.86
CA MET A 6 12.08 -25.46 -14.50
C MET A 6 13.42 -24.75 -14.34
N ASP A 7 13.41 -23.50 -13.90
CA ASP A 7 14.63 -22.72 -13.73
C ASP A 7 15.40 -23.18 -12.49
N LEU A 8 16.73 -23.03 -12.53
CA LEU A 8 17.63 -23.44 -11.45
C LEU A 8 17.25 -22.89 -10.05
N PRO A 9 16.74 -21.65 -9.91
CA PRO A 9 16.27 -21.13 -8.62
C PRO A 9 15.05 -21.89 -8.06
N ASP A 10 14.10 -22.29 -8.92
CA ASP A 10 12.91 -23.06 -8.53
C ASP A 10 13.30 -24.45 -7.99
N CYS A 11 14.28 -25.10 -8.64
CA CYS A 11 14.84 -26.37 -8.17
C CYS A 11 15.52 -26.22 -6.80
N TYR A 12 16.27 -25.13 -6.59
CA TYR A 12 17.03 -24.91 -5.37
C TYR A 12 16.13 -24.62 -4.16
N GLU A 13 15.08 -23.81 -4.34
CA GLU A 13 14.07 -23.55 -3.31
C GLU A 13 13.36 -24.86 -2.90
N ARG A 14 12.96 -25.68 -3.88
CA ARG A 14 12.21 -26.91 -3.64
C ARG A 14 13.02 -28.01 -2.96
N TRP A 15 14.32 -28.10 -3.24
CA TRP A 15 15.17 -29.17 -2.70
C TRP A 15 15.89 -28.81 -1.40
N TRP A 16 16.27 -27.53 -1.22
CA TRP A 16 17.05 -27.12 -0.05
C TRP A 16 16.34 -26.13 0.87
N GLY A 17 15.15 -25.63 0.50
CA GLY A 17 14.40 -24.67 1.30
C GLY A 17 15.17 -23.36 1.54
N ARG A 18 16.15 -23.06 0.68
CA ARG A 18 17.07 -21.93 0.82
C ARG A 18 16.96 -21.04 -0.40
N ILE A 19 16.83 -19.74 -0.17
CA ILE A 19 16.77 -18.74 -1.25
C ILE A 19 18.17 -18.13 -1.40
N PRO A 20 18.86 -18.34 -2.54
CA PRO A 20 20.20 -17.80 -2.75
C PRO A 20 20.14 -16.27 -2.89
N VAL A 21 20.61 -15.57 -1.85
CA VAL A 21 20.58 -14.10 -1.73
C VAL A 21 21.40 -13.41 -2.84
N SER A 22 22.36 -14.09 -3.45
CA SER A 22 23.28 -13.54 -4.45
C SER A 22 22.65 -13.27 -5.83
N HIS A 23 21.44 -13.76 -6.10
CA HIS A 23 20.75 -13.60 -7.40
C HIS A 23 19.34 -12.99 -7.30
N VAL A 24 18.97 -12.42 -6.14
CA VAL A 24 17.69 -11.74 -5.93
C VAL A 24 17.73 -10.37 -6.62
N ARG A 25 17.61 -10.36 -7.94
CA ARG A 25 17.20 -9.16 -8.69
C ARG A 25 15.70 -8.93 -8.44
N GLY A 26 15.27 -7.67 -8.37
CA GLY A 26 13.89 -7.28 -8.03
C GLY A 26 12.82 -7.96 -8.89
N ASP A 27 13.19 -8.36 -10.11
CA ASP A 27 12.33 -9.12 -11.04
C ASP A 27 12.02 -10.52 -10.53
N TRP A 28 12.97 -11.22 -9.88
CA TRP A 28 12.74 -12.56 -9.31
C TRP A 28 11.82 -12.51 -8.10
N LEU A 29 11.87 -11.46 -7.27
CA LEU A 29 10.99 -11.34 -6.10
C LEU A 29 9.56 -10.92 -6.49
N ALA A 30 9.41 -10.18 -7.59
CA ALA A 30 8.12 -9.82 -8.16
C ALA A 30 7.48 -10.96 -8.99
N LEU A 31 8.29 -11.84 -9.59
CA LEU A 31 7.84 -13.01 -10.38
C LEU A 31 7.98 -14.34 -9.62
N SER A 32 8.46 -14.37 -8.38
CA SER A 32 8.62 -15.64 -7.68
C SER A 32 7.24 -16.27 -7.48
N LYS A 33 7.15 -17.55 -7.86
CA LYS A 33 5.94 -18.35 -7.67
C LYS A 33 5.50 -18.42 -6.19
N GLY A 34 6.36 -18.00 -5.27
CA GLY A 34 6.10 -17.82 -3.84
C GLY A 34 5.04 -16.76 -3.50
N PHE A 35 4.78 -15.79 -4.37
CA PHE A 35 3.62 -14.87 -4.22
C PHE A 35 2.39 -15.31 -5.02
N ASP A 36 2.57 -16.24 -5.95
CA ASP A 36 1.56 -16.80 -6.84
C ASP A 36 0.84 -18.03 -6.25
N LEU A 37 1.04 -18.34 -4.95
CA LEU A 37 0.37 -19.46 -4.30
C LEU A 37 -1.18 -19.36 -4.31
N ILE A 38 -1.75 -18.19 -4.65
CA ILE A 38 -3.19 -17.95 -4.68
C ILE A 38 -3.68 -17.69 -6.12
N HIS A 39 -3.26 -18.50 -7.09
CA HIS A 39 -3.82 -18.45 -8.46
C HIS A 39 -5.17 -19.16 -8.60
N SER A 40 -5.60 -19.93 -7.60
CA SER A 40 -6.91 -20.55 -7.65
C SER A 40 -7.99 -19.48 -7.39
N PRO A 41 -8.94 -19.26 -8.33
CA PRO A 41 -10.02 -18.30 -8.11
C PRO A 41 -10.81 -18.64 -6.84
N PHE A 42 -10.90 -19.92 -6.47
CA PHE A 42 -11.54 -20.36 -5.25
C PHE A 42 -10.84 -19.82 -3.99
N GLN A 43 -9.51 -19.88 -3.92
CA GLN A 43 -8.76 -19.42 -2.76
C GLN A 43 -8.84 -17.90 -2.57
N VAL A 44 -8.87 -17.12 -3.66
CA VAL A 44 -9.09 -15.66 -3.59
C VAL A 44 -10.47 -15.34 -3.01
N HIS A 45 -11.51 -16.07 -3.43
CA HIS A 45 -12.87 -15.89 -2.90
C HIS A 45 -12.96 -16.26 -1.42
N VAL A 46 -12.35 -17.38 -1.02
CA VAL A 46 -12.31 -17.81 0.40
C VAL A 46 -11.54 -16.79 1.24
N LYS A 47 -10.38 -16.31 0.78
CA LYS A 47 -9.62 -15.24 1.45
C LYS A 47 -10.47 -13.99 1.63
N ARG A 48 -11.22 -13.60 0.59
CA ARG A 48 -12.10 -12.42 0.65
C ARG A 48 -13.23 -12.59 1.68
N LEU A 49 -13.87 -13.75 1.70
CA LEU A 49 -14.92 -14.06 2.68
C LEU A 49 -14.34 -14.06 4.11
N MET A 50 -13.18 -14.68 4.30
CA MET A 50 -12.49 -14.70 5.59
C MET A 50 -12.11 -13.29 6.04
N ASP A 51 -11.55 -12.46 5.15
CA ASP A 51 -11.19 -11.08 5.46
C ASP A 51 -12.40 -10.27 5.91
N ILE A 52 -13.55 -10.42 5.23
CA ILE A 52 -14.79 -9.73 5.59
C ILE A 52 -15.29 -10.23 6.95
N ALA A 53 -15.38 -11.55 7.16
CA ALA A 53 -15.87 -12.14 8.40
C ALA A 53 -15.01 -11.72 9.60
N LEU A 54 -13.69 -11.84 9.48
CA LEU A 54 -12.74 -11.42 10.51
C LEU A 54 -12.79 -9.91 10.75
N SER A 55 -12.86 -9.10 9.69
CA SER A 55 -12.94 -7.64 9.82
C SER A 55 -14.20 -7.19 10.53
N VAL A 56 -15.36 -7.80 10.22
CA VAL A 56 -16.63 -7.50 10.90
C VAL A 56 -16.57 -7.93 12.37
N GLY A 57 -16.10 -9.14 12.64
CA GLY A 57 -15.94 -9.64 14.01
C GLY A 57 -15.02 -8.75 14.86
N LEU A 58 -13.84 -8.41 14.33
CA LEU A 58 -12.89 -7.51 14.99
C LEU A 58 -13.48 -6.10 15.15
N MET A 59 -14.25 -5.61 14.18
CA MET A 59 -14.87 -4.29 14.28
C MET A 59 -15.86 -4.22 15.44
N ILE A 60 -16.70 -5.25 15.63
CA ILE A 60 -17.64 -5.32 16.76
C ILE A 60 -16.88 -5.35 18.09
N LEU A 61 -15.84 -6.18 18.20
CA LEU A 61 -15.01 -6.25 19.41
C LEU A 61 -14.26 -4.93 19.69
N ALA A 62 -13.85 -4.22 18.64
CA ALA A 62 -13.15 -2.95 18.75
C ALA A 62 -14.09 -1.75 18.98
N LEU A 63 -15.42 -1.89 18.81
CA LEU A 63 -16.38 -0.81 19.01
C LEU A 63 -16.19 -0.01 20.31
N PRO A 64 -16.05 -0.62 21.51
CA PRO A 64 -15.86 0.15 22.74
C PRO A 64 -14.61 1.04 22.70
N ILE A 65 -13.51 0.53 22.13
CA ILE A 65 -12.26 1.28 21.98
C ILE A 65 -12.42 2.41 20.95
N ILE A 66 -13.07 2.12 19.83
CA ILE A 66 -13.37 3.09 18.77
C ILE A 66 -14.22 4.24 19.32
N VAL A 67 -15.25 3.94 20.13
CA VAL A 67 -16.11 4.95 20.77
C VAL A 67 -15.32 5.78 21.79
N ALA A 68 -14.52 5.14 22.64
CA ALA A 68 -13.66 5.86 23.59
C ALA A 68 -12.68 6.82 22.88
N ALA A 69 -12.03 6.34 21.82
CA ALA A 69 -11.16 7.16 20.98
C ALA A 69 -11.92 8.32 20.30
N ALA A 70 -13.14 8.06 19.81
CA ALA A 70 -13.99 9.07 19.20
C ALA A 70 -14.34 10.20 20.18
N ILE A 71 -14.67 9.85 21.43
CA ILE A 71 -14.93 10.82 22.50
C ILE A 71 -13.66 11.61 22.82
N ALA A 72 -12.52 10.94 23.01
CA ALA A 72 -11.25 11.59 23.31
C ALA A 72 -10.86 12.63 22.23
N VAL A 73 -11.00 12.28 20.95
CA VAL A 73 -10.75 13.19 19.82
C VAL A 73 -11.72 14.37 19.85
N ARG A 74 -13.00 14.14 20.16
CA ARG A 74 -14.03 15.19 20.19
C ARG A 74 -13.81 16.20 21.32
N VAL A 75 -13.32 15.74 22.47
CA VAL A 75 -12.98 16.59 23.62
C VAL A 75 -11.69 17.38 23.36
N THR A 76 -10.71 16.78 22.70
CA THR A 76 -9.38 17.40 22.52
C THR A 76 -9.35 18.46 21.42
N SER A 77 -10.22 18.37 20.39
CA SER A 77 -10.23 19.34 19.29
C SER A 77 -11.62 19.53 18.66
N PRO A 78 -12.07 20.78 18.44
CA PRO A 78 -13.28 21.03 17.67
C PRO A 78 -13.10 20.62 16.20
N GLY A 79 -13.95 19.71 15.73
CA GLY A 79 -13.97 19.26 14.33
C GLY A 79 -14.41 17.81 14.13
N PRO A 80 -14.35 17.32 12.87
CA PRO A 80 -14.71 15.94 12.53
C PRO A 80 -13.71 14.94 13.15
N ILE A 81 -14.24 13.82 13.64
CA ILE A 81 -13.49 12.77 14.37
C ILE A 81 -12.58 11.98 13.42
N LEU A 82 -13.04 11.75 12.18
CA LEU A 82 -12.35 10.96 11.17
C LEU A 82 -11.71 11.86 10.10
N PHE A 83 -10.48 11.53 9.72
CA PHE A 83 -9.75 12.11 8.61
C PHE A 83 -9.74 11.14 7.41
N LYS A 84 -9.94 11.67 6.20
CA LYS A 84 -9.99 10.91 4.95
C LYS A 84 -8.68 11.09 4.18
N GLN A 85 -8.00 10.00 3.82
CA GLN A 85 -6.76 10.04 3.04
C GLN A 85 -6.88 9.15 1.80
N GLN A 86 -6.57 9.68 0.61
CA GLN A 86 -6.53 8.86 -0.62
C GLN A 86 -5.24 8.05 -0.71
N ARG A 87 -5.34 6.78 -1.12
CA ARG A 87 -4.23 5.88 -1.40
C ARG A 87 -4.52 5.06 -2.65
N VAL A 88 -3.46 4.63 -3.34
CA VAL A 88 -3.56 3.70 -4.48
C VAL A 88 -3.68 2.28 -3.93
N GLY A 89 -4.70 1.54 -4.34
CA GLY A 89 -5.01 0.18 -3.90
C GLY A 89 -4.76 -0.86 -4.99
N GLN A 90 -5.43 -2.01 -4.87
CA GLN A 90 -5.35 -3.11 -5.83
C GLN A 90 -5.70 -2.63 -7.25
N ASP A 91 -4.95 -3.13 -8.24
CA ASP A 91 -5.08 -2.79 -9.66
C ASP A 91 -4.95 -1.28 -9.96
N GLY A 92 -4.25 -0.53 -9.10
CA GLY A 92 -4.08 0.91 -9.26
C GLY A 92 -5.34 1.74 -8.94
N LYS A 93 -6.39 1.11 -8.39
CA LYS A 93 -7.63 1.80 -8.04
C LYS A 93 -7.45 2.61 -6.76
N ASN A 94 -7.79 3.89 -6.80
CA ASN A 94 -7.73 4.74 -5.62
C ASN A 94 -8.80 4.34 -4.59
N PHE A 95 -8.42 4.28 -3.32
CA PHE A 95 -9.32 4.06 -2.19
C PHE A 95 -9.07 5.07 -1.07
N THR A 96 -10.13 5.42 -0.35
CA THR A 96 -10.06 6.36 0.76
C THR A 96 -9.91 5.62 2.08
N VAL A 97 -8.81 5.89 2.77
CA VAL A 97 -8.54 5.42 4.13
C VAL A 97 -9.18 6.38 5.14
N LEU A 98 -10.01 5.84 6.04
CA LEU A 98 -10.54 6.56 7.20
C LEU A 98 -9.67 6.27 8.41
N LYS A 99 -9.22 7.31 9.11
CA LYS A 99 -8.44 7.20 10.35
C LYS A 99 -8.87 8.21 11.39
N PHE A 100 -8.68 7.89 12.66
CA PHE A 100 -8.88 8.87 13.73
C PHE A 100 -7.92 10.03 13.57
N ARG A 101 -8.43 11.22 13.85
CA ARG A 101 -7.65 12.44 13.79
C ARG A 101 -6.74 12.54 15.01
N THR A 102 -5.44 12.59 14.79
CA THR A 102 -4.43 12.82 15.84
C THR A 102 -3.87 14.24 15.86
N MET A 103 -4.08 15.02 14.78
CA MET A 103 -3.55 16.38 14.61
C MET A 103 -4.65 17.45 14.69
N VAL A 104 -4.34 18.58 15.33
CA VAL A 104 -5.24 19.74 15.51
C VAL A 104 -5.77 20.28 14.18
N ALA A 105 -7.00 20.80 14.19
CA ALA A 105 -7.60 21.43 13.03
C ALA A 105 -6.79 22.58 12.44
N GLY A 106 -6.46 22.47 11.16
CA GLY A 106 -5.79 23.54 10.41
C GLY A 106 -4.28 23.38 10.22
N SER A 107 -3.64 22.32 10.72
CA SER A 107 -2.20 22.10 10.52
C SER A 107 -1.81 21.88 9.05
N GLU A 108 -2.71 21.36 8.22
CA GLU A 108 -2.47 21.15 6.79
C GLU A 108 -2.46 22.46 5.99
N LYS A 109 -3.18 23.50 6.47
CA LYS A 109 -3.11 24.85 5.89
C LYS A 109 -1.75 25.53 6.14
N ARG A 110 -0.90 24.99 7.03
CA ARG A 110 0.44 25.49 7.38
C ARG A 110 1.58 24.60 6.86
N ARG A 111 1.41 23.86 5.76
CA ARG A 111 2.55 23.22 5.05
C ARG A 111 2.91 23.98 3.77
N PRO A 112 3.81 24.99 3.83
CA PRO A 112 4.31 25.67 2.63
C PRO A 112 5.17 24.75 1.71
N LEU A 113 5.74 23.66 2.23
CA LEU A 113 6.77 22.87 1.53
C LEU A 113 6.30 22.19 0.22
N HIS A 114 5.08 21.64 0.14
CA HIS A 114 4.63 20.92 -1.07
C HIS A 114 4.26 21.84 -2.25
N ARG A 115 4.02 23.13 -2.01
CA ARG A 115 3.73 24.09 -3.10
C ARG A 115 5.02 24.47 -3.83
N GLU A 116 6.15 24.46 -3.14
CA GLU A 116 7.47 24.80 -3.70
C GLU A 116 8.06 23.63 -4.50
N GLU A 117 7.95 22.38 -4.01
CA GLU A 117 8.39 21.19 -4.77
C GLU A 117 7.62 21.05 -6.09
N ARG A 118 6.30 21.29 -6.09
CA ARG A 118 5.48 21.28 -7.32
C ARG A 118 5.88 22.38 -8.31
N ARG A 119 6.32 23.55 -7.82
CA ARG A 119 6.83 24.64 -8.67
C ARG A 119 8.22 24.32 -9.22
N ALA A 120 9.11 23.78 -8.40
CA ALA A 120 10.46 23.37 -8.80
C ALA A 120 10.43 22.27 -9.87
N HIS A 121 9.52 21.30 -9.74
CA HIS A 121 9.37 20.21 -10.71
C HIS A 121 8.84 20.69 -12.08
N HIS A 122 8.02 21.76 -12.10
CA HIS A 122 7.61 22.41 -13.35
C HIS A 122 8.72 23.28 -13.95
N GLN A 123 9.52 23.93 -13.12
CA GLN A 123 10.63 24.79 -13.56
C GLN A 123 11.80 23.97 -14.14
N GLY A 124 12.20 22.87 -13.50
CA GLY A 124 13.27 21.99 -13.98
C GLY A 124 12.95 21.32 -15.34
N ARG A 125 11.67 21.07 -15.61
CA ARG A 125 11.20 20.51 -16.88
C ARG A 125 11.27 21.51 -18.04
N ARG A 126 11.33 22.82 -17.77
CA ARG A 126 11.55 23.88 -18.78
C ARG A 126 13.02 24.09 -19.11
N LEU A 127 13.93 23.85 -18.16
CA LEU A 127 15.37 24.06 -18.35
C LEU A 127 16.04 22.95 -19.18
N HIS A 128 15.52 21.72 -19.13
CA HIS A 128 16.01 20.61 -19.95
C HIS A 128 15.57 20.65 -21.43
N ALA A 129 14.69 21.59 -21.82
CA ALA A 129 14.24 21.73 -23.21
C ALA A 129 15.17 22.60 -24.08
N HIS A 130 16.26 23.15 -23.53
CA HIS A 130 17.12 24.11 -24.23
C HIS A 130 18.61 23.72 -24.26
N LYS A 131 18.92 22.42 -24.33
CA LYS A 131 20.29 21.97 -24.62
C LYS A 131 20.46 21.85 -26.14
N PRO A 132 21.18 22.77 -26.81
CA PRO A 132 21.38 22.68 -28.25
C PRO A 132 22.24 21.45 -28.60
N PRO A 133 21.97 20.78 -29.73
CA PRO A 133 22.77 19.66 -30.19
C PRO A 133 24.20 20.13 -30.49
N ARG A 134 25.19 19.34 -30.05
CA ARG A 134 26.58 19.45 -30.52
C ARG A 134 26.71 18.72 -31.85
#